data_AF-A0A258ZWP4-F1
#
_entry.id   AF-A0A258ZWP4-F1
#
_cell.length_a   1.000
_cell.length_b   1.000
_cell.length_c   1.000
_cell.angle_alpha   90.00
_cell.angle_beta   90.00
_cell.angle_gamma   90.00
#
_symmetry.space_group_name_H-M   'P 1'
#
loop_
_entity.id
_entity.type
_entity.pdbx_description
1 polymer ?
#
loop_
_entity_poly.entity_id
_entity_poly.type
_entity_poly.pdbx_seq_one_letter_code
_entity_poly.pdbx_strand_id
1 'polypeptide(L)'
;MTMSATVYQEDQKSHFFEDALVSSCNTNDPLIALYIPCSQEQAVKDFIAKCERFTQAFNSEQGWRFALPSDNPVPIRRPLGLSKVYAGFPSPAEGFIKKRLDPTEYLFDEPNATFLYDMSGTSMLESGLYPGFKLVCNNALDARINDIVLVLLNGGFTVKHLHKQPYKKLARLVPSNSSGEFPIINVSEHDSFDIVGVVTGCFYHFKKK
;
A
#
# COMPACT_ATOMS: atom_id res chain seq x y z
N MET A 1 1.93 -35.63 0.75
CA MET A 1 0.64 -36.34 0.66
C MET A 1 -0.09 -35.70 -0.50
N THR A 2 -0.19 -36.42 -1.62
CA THR A 2 -0.63 -35.86 -2.91
C THR A 2 -2.13 -35.57 -2.86
N MET A 3 -2.55 -34.33 -3.06
CA MET A 3 -3.97 -33.97 -3.17
C MET A 3 -4.30 -33.54 -4.60
N SER A 4 -5.36 -34.13 -5.13
CA SER A 4 -5.91 -33.91 -6.47
C SER A 4 -7.10 -32.95 -6.40
N ALA A 5 -7.14 -31.93 -7.24
CA ALA A 5 -8.35 -31.13 -7.48
C ALA A 5 -9.19 -31.79 -8.58
N THR A 6 -10.51 -31.84 -8.40
CA THR A 6 -11.47 -32.43 -9.37
C THR A 6 -12.42 -31.35 -9.85
N VAL A 7 -12.49 -31.15 -11.17
CA VAL A 7 -13.50 -30.31 -11.83
C VAL A 7 -14.60 -31.25 -12.35
N TYR A 8 -15.86 -30.92 -12.07
CA TYR A 8 -17.02 -31.70 -12.50
C TYR A 8 -17.81 -30.97 -13.58
N GLN A 9 -18.27 -31.71 -14.58
CA GLN A 9 -19.18 -31.26 -15.62
C GLN A 9 -20.44 -32.12 -15.54
N GLU A 10 -21.60 -31.49 -15.36
CA GLU A 10 -22.88 -32.19 -15.23
C GLU A 10 -23.64 -32.10 -16.55
N ASP A 11 -23.78 -33.23 -17.25
CA ASP A 11 -24.54 -33.34 -18.49
C ASP A 11 -25.79 -34.20 -18.29
N GLN A 12 -26.94 -33.72 -18.76
CA GLN A 12 -28.27 -34.19 -18.34
C GLN A 12 -28.72 -35.58 -18.89
N LYS A 13 -27.84 -36.40 -19.46
CA LYS A 13 -28.19 -37.78 -19.84
C LYS A 13 -27.04 -38.76 -19.62
N SER A 14 -27.34 -39.75 -18.79
CA SER A 14 -26.60 -41.01 -18.57
C SER A 14 -25.17 -40.90 -18.03
N HIS A 15 -25.01 -41.46 -16.83
CA HIS A 15 -23.79 -41.81 -16.11
C HIS A 15 -22.62 -42.27 -16.99
N PHE A 16 -21.72 -41.36 -17.37
CA PHE A 16 -20.32 -41.66 -17.66
C PHE A 16 -19.50 -40.40 -17.39
N PHE A 17 -18.46 -40.53 -16.55
CA PHE A 17 -17.58 -39.43 -16.14
C PHE A 17 -16.20 -39.66 -16.76
N GLU A 18 -15.82 -38.89 -17.76
CA GLU A 18 -14.45 -38.90 -18.31
C GLU A 18 -13.95 -37.46 -18.50
N ASP A 19 -13.08 -37.06 -17.56
CA ASP A 19 -11.84 -36.28 -17.74
C ASP A 19 -11.61 -35.20 -16.67
N ALA A 20 -10.50 -35.34 -15.93
CA ALA A 20 -10.08 -34.49 -14.83
C ALA A 20 -8.84 -33.66 -15.21
N LEU A 21 -8.84 -32.37 -14.88
CA LEU A 21 -7.63 -31.54 -14.90
C LEU A 21 -7.18 -31.25 -13.47
N VAL A 22 -5.97 -31.71 -13.14
CA VAL A 22 -5.34 -31.58 -11.83
C VAL A 22 -4.19 -30.58 -11.95
N SER A 23 -4.30 -29.42 -11.29
CA SER A 23 -3.15 -28.56 -11.04
C SER A 23 -2.69 -28.76 -9.59
N SER A 24 -1.43 -29.17 -9.42
CA SER A 24 -0.87 -29.47 -8.10
C SER A 24 -0.19 -28.24 -7.49
N CYS A 25 -0.95 -27.48 -6.71
CA CYS A 25 -0.41 -26.45 -5.82
C CYS A 25 -0.25 -27.05 -4.43
N ASN A 26 0.99 -27.07 -3.92
CA ASN A 26 1.34 -27.69 -2.64
C ASN A 26 1.04 -26.72 -1.48
N THR A 27 -0.21 -26.32 -1.32
CA THR A 27 -0.69 -25.47 -0.23
C THR A 27 -1.79 -26.20 0.54
N ASN A 28 -1.70 -26.22 1.87
CA ASN A 28 -2.71 -26.81 2.78
C ASN A 28 -4.01 -25.99 2.83
N ASP A 29 -4.28 -25.19 1.80
CA ASP A 29 -5.42 -24.28 1.76
C ASP A 29 -6.70 -25.05 1.38
N PRO A 30 -7.85 -24.73 2.00
CA PRO A 30 -9.11 -25.35 1.64
C PRO A 30 -9.48 -25.02 0.19
N LEU A 31 -9.75 -26.06 -0.61
CA LEU A 31 -10.15 -25.92 -2.00
C LEU A 31 -11.60 -25.41 -2.11
N ILE A 32 -11.83 -24.45 -2.99
CA ILE A 32 -13.15 -23.91 -3.32
C ILE A 32 -13.48 -24.26 -4.77
N ALA A 33 -14.64 -24.88 -5.01
CA ALA A 33 -15.14 -25.13 -6.36
C ALA A 33 -15.74 -23.85 -6.95
N LEU A 34 -15.29 -23.45 -8.13
CA LEU A 34 -15.83 -22.31 -8.88
C LEU A 34 -16.65 -22.82 -10.07
N TYR A 35 -17.86 -22.30 -10.25
CA TYR A 35 -18.69 -22.58 -11.43
C TYR A 35 -18.25 -21.72 -12.61
N ILE A 36 -17.94 -22.37 -13.73
CA ILE A 36 -17.55 -21.71 -14.98
C ILE A 36 -18.58 -22.05 -16.05
N PRO A 37 -19.08 -21.07 -16.84
CA PRO A 37 -19.95 -21.35 -17.98
C PRO A 37 -19.26 -22.25 -19.01
N CYS A 38 -19.97 -23.25 -19.55
CA CYS A 38 -19.39 -24.22 -20.48
C CYS A 38 -18.69 -23.58 -21.71
N SER A 39 -19.14 -22.39 -22.14
CA SER A 39 -18.52 -21.65 -23.24
C SER A 39 -17.10 -21.12 -22.96
N GLN A 40 -16.72 -21.03 -21.68
CA GLN A 40 -15.42 -20.52 -21.22
C GLN A 40 -14.48 -21.64 -20.75
N GLU A 41 -14.92 -22.88 -20.79
CA GLU A 41 -14.16 -24.03 -20.31
C GLU A 41 -12.80 -24.14 -21.01
N GLN A 42 -12.78 -24.13 -22.34
CA GLN A 42 -11.54 -24.22 -23.10
C GLN A 42 -10.60 -23.03 -22.83
N ALA A 43 -11.15 -21.82 -22.69
CA ALA A 43 -10.37 -20.63 -22.41
C ALA A 43 -9.68 -20.70 -21.03
N VAL A 44 -10.39 -21.22 -20.01
CA VAL A 44 -9.81 -21.42 -18.67
C VAL A 44 -8.80 -22.55 -18.67
N LYS A 45 -9.08 -23.68 -19.34
CA LYS A 45 -8.13 -24.79 -19.52
C LYS A 45 -6.84 -24.33 -20.20
N ASP A 46 -6.96 -23.58 -21.29
CA ASP A 46 -5.84 -23.02 -22.03
C ASP A 46 -5.05 -22.00 -21.18
N PHE A 47 -5.75 -21.16 -20.40
CA PHE A 47 -5.12 -20.21 -19.49
C PHE A 47 -4.30 -20.92 -18.39
N ILE A 48 -4.88 -21.93 -17.74
CA ILE A 48 -4.20 -22.71 -16.70
C ILE A 48 -2.98 -23.45 -17.31
N ALA A 49 -3.16 -24.13 -18.44
CA ALA A 49 -2.05 -24.83 -19.11
C ALA A 49 -0.93 -23.88 -19.57
N LYS A 50 -1.29 -22.67 -20.03
CA LYS A 50 -0.34 -21.62 -20.37
C LYS A 50 0.40 -21.11 -19.13
N CYS A 51 -0.30 -20.89 -18.02
CA CYS A 51 0.29 -20.54 -16.73
C CYS A 51 1.26 -21.63 -16.25
N GLU A 52 0.91 -22.91 -16.32
CA GLU A 52 1.79 -24.02 -15.89
C GLU A 52 3.06 -24.10 -16.71
N ARG A 53 2.97 -23.96 -18.04
CA ARG A 53 4.15 -23.89 -18.92
C ARG A 53 4.99 -22.65 -18.63
N PHE A 54 4.34 -21.52 -18.36
CA PHE A 54 5.02 -20.31 -17.93
C PHE A 54 5.75 -20.55 -16.61
N THR A 55 5.15 -21.23 -15.62
CA THR A 55 5.78 -21.56 -14.33
C THR A 55 6.93 -22.57 -14.48
N GLN A 56 6.82 -23.57 -15.36
CA GLN A 56 7.85 -24.60 -15.58
C GLN A 56 9.08 -24.08 -16.34
N ALA A 57 8.90 -23.27 -17.38
CA ALA A 57 10.03 -22.64 -18.09
C ALA A 57 10.80 -21.63 -17.20
N PHE A 58 10.12 -21.11 -16.18
CA PHE A 58 10.54 -20.03 -15.29
C PHE A 58 11.23 -20.53 -14.01
N ASN A 59 11.10 -21.81 -13.68
CA ASN A 59 11.83 -22.51 -12.61
C ASN A 59 13.14 -23.18 -13.09
N SER A 60 13.60 -22.89 -14.31
CA SER A 60 14.94 -23.32 -14.76
C SER A 60 16.03 -22.59 -13.95
N GLU A 61 17.10 -23.28 -13.57
CA GLU A 61 18.13 -22.79 -12.63
C GLU A 61 18.91 -21.53 -13.07
N GLN A 62 18.64 -20.99 -14.27
CA GLN A 62 19.23 -19.76 -14.81
C GLN A 62 18.18 -18.70 -15.18
N GLY A 63 16.93 -18.87 -14.77
CA GLY A 63 15.82 -17.95 -14.99
C GLY A 63 15.64 -16.94 -13.85
N TRP A 64 15.21 -15.74 -14.18
CA TRP A 64 14.93 -14.67 -13.22
C TRP A 64 13.86 -15.15 -12.22
N ARG A 65 14.23 -15.33 -10.94
CA ARG A 65 13.28 -15.68 -9.88
C ARG A 65 12.47 -14.46 -9.53
N PHE A 66 11.25 -14.36 -10.06
CA PHE A 66 10.25 -13.47 -9.48
C PHE A 66 9.78 -14.12 -8.17
N ALA A 67 10.29 -13.62 -7.05
CA ALA A 67 9.68 -13.91 -5.76
C ALA A 67 8.36 -13.14 -5.72
N LEU A 68 7.25 -13.86 -5.63
CA LEU A 68 6.01 -13.23 -5.18
C LEU A 68 6.26 -12.70 -3.76
N PRO A 69 5.92 -11.44 -3.46
CA PRO A 69 6.03 -10.93 -2.10
C PRO A 69 5.27 -11.88 -1.18
N SER A 70 5.91 -12.31 -0.09
CA SER A 70 5.27 -13.19 0.88
C SER A 70 4.04 -12.49 1.46
N ASP A 71 2.92 -13.21 1.56
CA ASP A 71 1.70 -12.69 2.19
C ASP A 71 1.92 -12.27 3.65
N ASN A 72 2.94 -12.84 4.31
CA ASN A 72 3.39 -12.46 5.65
C ASN A 72 4.90 -12.18 5.65
N PRO A 73 5.33 -10.96 5.28
CA PRO A 73 6.74 -10.61 5.29
C PRO A 73 7.28 -10.66 6.72
N VAL A 74 8.46 -11.26 6.90
CA VAL A 74 9.14 -11.30 8.21
C VAL A 74 9.59 -9.88 8.58
N PRO A 75 9.22 -9.35 9.77
CA PRO A 75 9.62 -8.01 10.22
C PRO A 75 11.14 -7.80 10.19
N ILE A 76 11.61 -6.71 9.57
CA ILE A 76 13.04 -6.37 9.46
C ILE A 76 13.41 -5.41 10.58
N ARG A 77 13.67 -5.97 11.75
CA ARG A 77 14.01 -5.21 12.95
C ARG A 77 15.46 -4.73 12.95
N ARG A 78 15.66 -3.42 12.98
CA ARG A 78 16.98 -2.78 13.12
C ARG A 78 17.23 -2.33 14.56
N PRO A 79 18.48 -2.36 15.06
CA PRO A 79 18.78 -1.83 16.39
C PRO A 79 18.48 -0.33 16.44
N LEU A 80 17.74 0.10 17.46
CA LEU A 80 17.46 1.50 17.75
C LEU A 80 18.39 1.94 18.89
N GLY A 81 19.19 2.98 18.65
CA GLY A 81 20.06 3.56 19.68
C GLY A 81 19.24 4.13 20.84
N LEU A 82 19.71 3.96 22.08
CA LEU A 82 18.99 4.42 23.27
C LEU A 82 19.27 5.87 23.64
N SER A 83 20.50 6.33 23.37
CA SER A 83 20.83 7.74 23.57
C SER A 83 19.99 8.54 22.57
N LYS A 84 19.17 9.48 23.06
CA LYS A 84 18.65 10.55 22.20
C LYS A 84 19.86 11.23 21.58
N VAL A 85 20.03 11.06 20.26
CA VAL A 85 21.11 11.74 19.54
C VAL A 85 20.71 13.20 19.46
N TYR A 86 21.28 14.03 20.32
CA TYR A 86 21.19 15.47 20.16
C TYR A 86 21.94 15.84 18.86
N ALA A 87 21.34 16.70 18.05
CA ALA A 87 22.05 17.33 16.95
C ALA A 87 23.14 18.24 17.55
N GLY A 88 24.34 17.70 17.82
CA GLY A 88 25.40 18.38 18.57
C GLY A 88 26.55 17.43 18.98
N PHE A 89 27.45 17.90 19.86
CA PHE A 89 28.62 17.12 20.29
C PHE A 89 28.20 15.94 21.19
N PRO A 90 28.45 14.69 20.78
CA PRO A 90 28.02 13.53 21.56
C PRO A 90 28.93 13.35 22.78
N SER A 91 28.32 13.16 23.96
CA SER A 91 29.09 12.68 25.11
C SER A 91 29.38 11.17 24.95
N PRO A 92 30.61 10.68 25.22
CA PRO A 92 31.06 9.35 24.78
C PRO A 92 30.48 8.13 25.52
N ALA A 93 29.59 8.34 26.50
CA ALA A 93 29.18 7.32 27.44
C ALA A 93 27.67 7.13 27.46
N GLU A 94 27.13 6.31 26.54
CA GLU A 94 25.94 5.49 26.78
C GLU A 94 25.73 4.50 25.62
N GLY A 95 26.58 3.48 25.57
CA GLY A 95 26.44 2.35 24.65
C GLY A 95 25.66 1.21 25.29
N PHE A 96 24.33 1.22 25.19
CA PHE A 96 23.53 0.00 25.33
C PHE A 96 22.39 0.03 24.32
N ILE A 97 22.13 -1.09 23.65
CA ILE A 97 21.03 -1.27 22.69
C ILE A 97 19.91 -1.98 23.45
N LYS A 98 18.80 -1.30 23.78
CA LYS A 98 17.64 -1.94 24.47
C LYS A 98 16.41 -2.12 23.58
N LYS A 99 16.33 -1.48 22.40
CA LYS A 99 15.14 -1.57 21.53
C LYS A 99 15.53 -1.86 20.09
N ARG A 100 14.78 -2.74 19.42
CA ARG A 100 14.81 -2.87 17.96
C ARG A 100 13.54 -2.26 17.39
N LEU A 101 13.63 -1.62 16.23
CA LEU A 101 12.53 -0.97 15.53
C LEU A 101 12.41 -1.57 14.13
N ASP A 102 11.20 -1.93 13.72
CA ASP A 102 10.88 -2.15 12.31
C ASP A 102 10.28 -0.84 11.76
N PRO A 103 10.89 -0.22 10.73
CA PRO A 103 10.33 0.97 10.09
C PRO A 103 8.93 0.77 9.51
N THR A 104 8.62 -0.43 9.02
CA THR A 104 7.30 -0.78 8.47
C THR A 104 6.26 -0.74 9.59
N GLU A 105 6.49 -1.46 10.70
CA GLU A 105 5.58 -1.44 11.87
C GLU A 105 5.46 -0.03 12.49
N TYR A 106 6.50 0.80 12.36
CA TYR A 106 6.51 2.16 12.93
C TYR A 106 5.78 3.20 12.06
N LEU A 107 5.85 3.07 10.74
CA LEU A 107 5.26 4.03 9.80
C LEU A 107 3.87 3.60 9.29
N PHE A 108 3.61 2.30 9.25
CA PHE A 108 2.41 1.73 8.64
C PHE A 108 1.59 1.00 9.71
N ASP A 109 0.71 1.74 10.38
CA ASP A 109 -0.20 1.17 11.38
C ASP A 109 -1.10 0.09 10.74
N GLU A 110 -1.66 0.40 9.57
CA GLU A 110 -2.53 -0.49 8.79
C GLU A 110 -1.98 -0.65 7.36
N PRO A 111 -1.15 -1.67 7.09
CA PRO A 111 -0.46 -1.83 5.81
C PRO A 111 -1.38 -1.86 4.58
N ASN A 112 -2.59 -2.41 4.73
CA ASN A 112 -3.56 -2.53 3.63
C ASN A 112 -4.28 -1.20 3.30
N ALA A 113 -4.24 -0.24 4.22
CA ALA A 113 -4.90 1.07 4.12
C ALA A 113 -3.90 2.22 4.00
N THR A 114 -2.60 1.90 3.91
CA THR A 114 -1.53 2.90 3.89
C THR A 114 -0.88 2.98 2.51
N PHE A 115 -0.83 4.19 1.96
CA PHE A 115 -0.32 4.50 0.64
C PHE A 115 0.83 5.50 0.72
N LEU A 116 1.75 5.40 -0.23
CA LEU A 116 2.90 6.29 -0.32
C LEU A 116 2.77 7.24 -1.51
N TYR A 117 3.08 8.52 -1.29
CA TYR A 117 3.06 9.54 -2.33
C TYR A 117 4.37 10.32 -2.40
N ASP A 118 4.78 10.69 -3.60
CA ASP A 118 5.89 11.59 -3.82
C ASP A 118 5.47 13.03 -3.54
N MET A 119 6.11 13.67 -2.56
CA MET A 119 5.84 15.06 -2.26
C MET A 119 6.50 15.98 -3.27
N SER A 120 5.69 16.89 -3.82
CA SER A 120 6.15 18.02 -4.62
C SER A 120 5.55 19.33 -4.11
N GLY A 121 6.22 20.44 -4.43
CA GLY A 121 5.80 21.78 -4.02
C GLY A 121 6.18 22.14 -2.58
N THR A 122 6.02 23.43 -2.27
CA THR A 122 6.51 24.07 -1.03
C THR A 122 5.38 24.57 -0.13
N SER A 123 4.13 24.22 -0.41
CA SER A 123 2.98 24.76 0.32
C SER A 123 2.86 24.29 1.79
N MET A 124 3.67 23.33 2.22
CA MET A 124 3.60 22.68 3.55
C MET A 124 4.95 22.67 4.28
N LEU A 125 5.88 23.56 3.91
CA LEU A 125 7.24 23.59 4.46
C LEU A 125 7.28 23.75 5.98
N GLU A 126 6.36 24.54 6.55
CA GLU A 126 6.32 24.82 7.99
C GLU A 126 5.75 23.66 8.80
N SER A 127 5.02 22.74 8.16
CA SER A 127 4.63 21.45 8.75
C SER A 127 5.76 20.43 8.72
N GLY A 128 6.97 20.81 8.27
CA GLY A 128 8.11 19.92 8.10
C GLY A 128 8.02 19.02 6.87
N LEU A 129 7.14 19.34 5.92
CA LEU A 129 6.95 18.58 4.69
C LEU A 129 7.71 19.26 3.55
N TYR A 130 8.75 18.59 3.03
CA TYR A 130 9.65 19.14 2.03
C TYR A 130 9.55 18.42 0.68
N PRO A 131 9.82 19.12 -0.44
CA PRO A 131 9.90 18.49 -1.75
C PRO A 131 10.87 17.30 -1.79
N GLY A 132 10.44 16.20 -2.42
CA GLY A 132 11.23 14.97 -2.55
C GLY A 132 11.11 14.00 -1.39
N PHE A 133 10.31 14.31 -0.36
CA PHE A 133 9.96 13.38 0.70
C PHE A 133 8.91 12.39 0.20
N LYS A 134 8.90 11.18 0.77
CA LYS A 134 7.81 10.21 0.61
C LYS A 134 6.81 10.43 1.73
N LEU A 135 5.58 10.77 1.38
CA LEU A 135 4.48 10.91 2.33
C LEU A 135 3.86 9.53 2.59
N VAL A 136 3.47 9.31 3.84
CA VAL A 136 2.71 8.16 4.29
C VAL A 136 1.29 8.63 4.56
N CYS A 137 0.34 8.13 3.77
CA CYS A 137 -1.07 8.48 3.85
C CYS A 137 -1.89 7.26 4.25
N ASN A 138 -2.73 7.37 5.28
CA ASN A 138 -3.65 6.32 5.70
C ASN A 138 -5.09 6.70 5.33
N ASN A 139 -5.79 5.86 4.59
CA ASN A 139 -7.17 6.10 4.14
C ASN A 139 -8.25 5.46 5.03
N ALA A 140 -7.87 4.63 6.01
CA ALA A 140 -8.79 4.08 7.01
C ALA A 140 -9.07 5.06 8.16
N LEU A 141 -8.27 6.11 8.29
CA LEU A 141 -8.45 7.15 9.31
C LEU A 141 -9.46 8.21 8.87
N ASP A 142 -10.42 8.50 9.75
CA ASP A 142 -11.30 9.66 9.59
C ASP A 142 -10.53 10.97 9.82
N ALA A 143 -10.47 11.81 8.78
CA ALA A 143 -9.77 13.09 8.84
C ALA A 143 -10.43 14.08 9.82
N ARG A 144 -9.63 14.69 10.69
CA ARG A 144 -10.07 15.67 11.69
C ARG A 144 -9.58 17.07 11.35
N ILE A 145 -10.17 18.06 12.02
CA ILE A 145 -9.74 19.45 11.91
C ILE A 145 -8.29 19.56 12.41
N ASN A 146 -7.48 20.31 11.67
CA ASN A 146 -6.04 20.52 11.78
C ASN A 146 -5.16 19.35 11.30
N ASP A 147 -5.73 18.20 10.92
CA ASP A 147 -4.95 17.13 10.32
C ASP A 147 -4.40 17.55 8.97
N ILE A 148 -3.24 16.99 8.62
CA ILE A 148 -2.69 17.11 7.28
C ILE A 148 -3.34 16.03 6.42
N VAL A 149 -4.06 16.45 5.39
CA VAL A 149 -4.82 15.55 4.51
C VAL A 149 -4.28 15.59 3.09
N LEU A 150 -4.25 14.41 2.45
CA LEU A 150 -4.15 14.31 1.01
C LEU A 150 -5.57 14.34 0.43
N VAL A 151 -5.82 15.30 -0.43
CA VAL A 151 -7.14 15.50 -1.05
C VAL A 151 -7.02 15.51 -2.56
N LEU A 152 -8.02 14.96 -3.22
CA LEU A 152 -8.25 15.11 -4.64
C LEU A 152 -9.26 16.25 -4.82
N LEU A 153 -8.77 17.39 -5.31
CA LEU A 153 -9.58 18.59 -5.54
C LEU A 153 -9.62 18.88 -7.04
N ASN A 154 -10.82 18.84 -7.63
CA ASN A 154 -11.05 19.11 -9.06
C ASN A 154 -10.12 18.31 -9.99
N GLY A 155 -9.86 17.05 -9.64
CA GLY A 155 -8.98 16.13 -10.37
C GLY A 155 -7.48 16.28 -10.07
N GLY A 156 -7.07 17.21 -9.20
CA GLY A 156 -5.67 17.40 -8.79
C GLY A 156 -5.41 16.99 -7.35
N PHE A 157 -4.32 16.26 -7.10
CA PHE A 157 -3.89 15.94 -5.74
C PHE A 157 -3.25 17.16 -5.07
N THR A 158 -3.64 17.44 -3.83
CA THR A 158 -2.99 18.44 -3.00
C THR A 158 -2.95 18.02 -1.54
N VAL A 159 -1.92 18.48 -0.83
CA VAL A 159 -1.75 18.23 0.61
C VAL A 159 -1.87 19.56 1.34
N LYS A 160 -2.76 19.62 2.33
CA LYS A 160 -3.08 20.84 3.11
C LYS A 160 -3.55 20.46 4.51
N HIS A 161 -3.57 21.44 5.43
CA HIS A 161 -4.30 21.29 6.68
C HIS A 161 -5.80 21.37 6.44
N LEU A 162 -6.55 20.41 7.00
CA LEU A 162 -8.00 20.38 6.95
C LEU A 162 -8.59 21.31 8.02
N HIS A 163 -9.30 22.34 7.59
CA HIS A 163 -10.03 23.26 8.46
C HIS A 163 -11.51 23.28 8.07
N LYS A 164 -12.32 23.90 8.92
CA LYS A 164 -13.73 24.17 8.64
C LYS A 164 -13.92 25.65 8.30
N GLN A 165 -14.83 25.93 7.38
CA GLN A 165 -15.20 27.32 7.09
C GLN A 165 -15.97 27.95 8.29
N PRO A 166 -15.74 29.23 8.64
CA PRO A 166 -16.36 29.86 9.81
C PRO A 166 -17.90 29.98 9.73
N TYR A 167 -18.46 30.07 8.52
CA TYR A 167 -19.88 30.33 8.28
C TYR A 167 -20.58 29.27 7.43
N LYS A 168 -19.85 28.24 7.01
CA LYS A 168 -20.37 27.12 6.21
C LYS A 168 -19.88 25.82 6.83
N LYS A 169 -20.68 24.75 6.77
CA LYS A 169 -20.23 23.40 7.19
C LYS A 169 -19.33 22.73 6.14
N LEU A 170 -18.62 23.52 5.33
CA LEU A 170 -17.75 23.05 4.25
C LEU A 170 -16.28 23.05 4.68
N ALA A 171 -15.48 22.24 3.98
CA ALA A 171 -14.05 22.14 4.19
C ALA A 171 -13.31 23.40 3.73
N ARG A 172 -12.19 23.68 4.39
CA ARG A 172 -11.22 24.72 4.07
C ARG A 172 -9.84 24.08 4.10
N LEU A 173 -9.03 24.29 3.08
CA LEU A 173 -7.69 23.76 2.97
C LEU A 173 -6.70 24.89 3.20
N VAL A 174 -5.87 24.76 4.23
CA VAL A 174 -4.92 25.79 4.67
C VAL A 174 -3.49 25.32 4.33
N PRO A 175 -2.71 26.09 3.57
CA PRO A 175 -1.29 25.81 3.38
C PRO A 175 -0.50 26.17 4.64
N SER A 176 0.64 25.49 4.86
CA SER A 176 1.58 25.78 5.93
C SER A 176 2.89 26.32 5.34
N ASN A 177 2.83 27.56 4.88
CA ASN A 177 3.97 28.30 4.35
C ASN A 177 3.75 29.83 4.50
N SER A 178 4.65 30.52 5.20
CA SER A 178 4.62 31.97 5.41
C SER A 178 5.08 32.81 4.21
N SER A 179 5.49 32.20 3.08
CA SER A 179 5.90 32.95 1.87
C SER A 179 4.76 33.79 1.29
N GLY A 180 3.50 33.47 1.62
CA GLY A 180 2.31 34.14 1.09
C GLY A 180 1.95 33.75 -0.34
N GLU A 181 2.71 32.84 -0.97
CA GLU A 181 2.49 32.40 -2.35
C GLU A 181 1.29 31.45 -2.49
N PHE A 182 0.87 30.83 -1.39
CA PHE A 182 -0.19 29.82 -1.37
C PHE A 182 -1.43 30.37 -0.66
N PRO A 183 -2.53 30.62 -1.39
CA PRO A 183 -3.77 31.08 -0.78
C PRO A 183 -4.50 29.94 -0.04
N ILE A 184 -5.32 30.31 0.94
CA ILE A 184 -6.29 29.41 1.56
C ILE A 184 -7.35 29.04 0.53
N ILE A 185 -7.63 27.73 0.39
CA ILE A 185 -8.63 27.23 -0.56
C ILE A 185 -9.90 26.92 0.21
N ASN A 186 -11.00 27.60 -0.12
CA ASN A 186 -12.32 27.29 0.43
C ASN A 186 -13.04 26.38 -0.56
N VAL A 187 -13.36 25.16 -0.14
CA VAL A 187 -14.11 24.20 -0.96
C VAL A 187 -15.55 24.67 -1.09
N SER A 188 -16.05 24.73 -2.32
CA SER A 188 -17.44 25.04 -2.65
C SER A 188 -18.25 23.76 -2.87
N GLU A 189 -19.57 23.89 -2.93
CA GLU A 189 -20.47 22.75 -3.22
C GLU A 189 -20.36 22.25 -4.67
N HIS A 190 -19.74 23.04 -5.55
CA HIS A 190 -19.55 22.69 -6.96
C HIS A 190 -18.17 22.06 -7.22
N ASP A 191 -17.28 22.06 -6.23
CA ASP A 191 -15.97 21.44 -6.36
C ASP A 191 -16.07 19.93 -6.14
N SER A 192 -15.36 19.18 -6.98
CA SER A 192 -15.11 17.76 -6.73
C SER A 192 -14.03 17.66 -5.65
N PHE A 193 -14.42 17.21 -4.45
CA PHE A 193 -13.55 17.16 -3.28
C PHE A 193 -13.65 15.80 -2.59
N ASP A 194 -12.55 15.05 -2.65
CA ASP A 194 -12.42 13.76 -1.98
C ASP A 194 -11.19 13.76 -1.07
N ILE A 195 -11.38 13.32 0.18
CA ILE A 195 -10.25 13.05 1.08
C ILE A 195 -9.74 11.65 0.76
N VAL A 196 -8.51 11.59 0.27
CA VAL A 196 -7.84 10.34 -0.10
C VAL A 196 -7.31 9.65 1.16
N GLY A 197 -6.81 10.43 2.11
CA GLY A 197 -6.36 9.92 3.40
C GLY A 197 -5.68 10.99 4.25
N VAL A 198 -5.38 10.62 5.49
CA VAL A 198 -4.65 11.43 6.47
C VAL A 198 -3.16 11.14 6.37
N VAL A 199 -2.33 12.18 6.34
CA VAL A 199 -0.88 12.05 6.33
C VAL A 199 -0.40 11.75 7.75
N THR A 200 0.10 10.53 7.98
CA THR A 200 0.56 10.07 9.30
C THR A 200 2.06 10.24 9.50
N GLY A 201 2.81 10.33 8.40
CA GLY A 201 4.27 10.46 8.45
C GLY A 201 4.89 10.81 7.11
N CYS A 202 6.19 11.02 7.13
CA CYS A 202 7.00 11.16 5.93
C CYS A 202 8.42 10.67 6.18
N PHE A 203 9.12 10.29 5.11
CA PHE A 203 10.53 9.92 5.18
C PHE A 203 11.30 10.41 3.97
N TYR A 204 12.60 10.64 4.19
CA TYR A 204 13.52 11.10 3.16
C TYR A 204 14.74 10.18 3.12
N HIS A 205 15.12 9.78 1.92
CA HIS A 205 16.31 8.97 1.71
C HIS A 205 17.44 9.85 1.16
N PHE A 206 18.46 10.10 1.98
CA PHE A 206 19.64 10.85 1.56
C PHE A 206 20.41 10.11 0.47
N LYS A 207 20.88 10.84 -0.54
CA LYS A 207 21.76 10.27 -1.57
C LYS A 207 23.12 9.95 -0.94
N LYS A 208 23.62 8.74 -1.16
CA LYS A 208 25.01 8.37 -0.84
C LYS A 208 25.92 8.98 -1.91
N LYS A 209 26.98 9.66 -1.49
CA LYS A 209 28.05 10.13 -2.37
C LYS A 209 29.01 9.00 -2.68
#